data_AF-A0A353DTD3-F1
#
_entry.id   AF-A0A353DTD3-F1
#
_cell.length_a   1.000
_cell.length_b   1.000
_cell.length_c   1.000
_cell.angle_alpha   90.00
_cell.angle_beta   90.00
_cell.angle_gamma   90.00
#
_symmetry.space_group_name_H-M   'P 1'
#
loop_
_entity.id
_entity.type
_entity.pdbx_description
1 polymer ?
#
loop_
_entity_poly.entity_id
_entity_poly.type
_entity_poly.pdbx_seq_one_letter_code
_entity_poly.pdbx_strand_id
1 'polypeptide(L)'
;MVSEDEKETLGIRILLNYGHTVGHAIESTTGYSKYLHGEAVSIGMMAAALLSNSMGMMSDEEVRRQEIVLNQYDLPTTSDAIESEKIIEAIKSDKKTVGGSVNWVLLSKIGKAVTNNEVPETFLLEALSQLSK
;
A
#
# COMPACT_ATOMS: atom_id res chain seq x y z
N MET A 1 19.50 -8.63 -3.95
CA MET A 1 20.27 -9.13 -2.79
C MET A 1 20.66 -7.94 -1.93
N VAL A 2 20.57 -8.09 -0.61
CA VAL A 2 20.71 -7.05 0.42
C VAL A 2 22.18 -6.68 0.62
N SER A 3 22.87 -6.19 -0.41
CA SER A 3 24.32 -5.98 -0.35
C SER A 3 24.82 -4.59 -0.71
N GLU A 4 23.96 -3.65 -1.11
CA GLU A 4 24.42 -2.32 -1.56
C GLU A 4 24.06 -1.14 -0.65
N ASP A 5 23.36 -1.33 0.48
CA ASP A 5 22.83 -0.16 1.21
C ASP A 5 22.84 -0.37 2.74
N GLU A 6 24.01 -0.60 3.34
CA GLU A 6 24.18 -0.68 4.81
C GLU A 6 24.00 0.67 5.53
N LYS A 7 23.89 1.77 4.79
CA LYS A 7 23.56 3.08 5.34
C LYS A 7 22.44 3.64 4.48
N GLU A 8 21.30 3.97 5.08
CA GLU A 8 20.06 4.50 4.48
C GLU A 8 20.24 5.79 3.64
N THR A 9 21.12 5.76 2.64
CA THR A 9 21.67 6.99 2.02
C THR A 9 21.07 7.23 0.64
N LEU A 10 20.61 6.19 -0.06
CA LEU A 10 20.07 6.31 -1.42
C LEU A 10 18.54 6.39 -1.49
N GLY A 11 17.82 6.20 -0.39
CA GLY A 11 16.36 6.22 -0.38
C GLY A 11 15.70 5.10 -1.20
N ILE A 12 16.46 4.21 -1.87
CA ILE A 12 15.93 3.14 -2.73
C ILE A 12 15.21 2.07 -1.89
N ARG A 13 15.66 1.82 -0.65
CA ARG A 13 14.99 0.89 0.27
C ARG A 13 13.54 1.27 0.57
N ILE A 14 13.20 2.56 0.52
CA ILE A 14 11.81 2.97 0.76
C ILE A 14 10.87 2.37 -0.28
N LEU A 15 11.35 2.11 -1.50
CA LEU A 15 10.54 1.52 -2.58
C LEU A 15 10.16 0.06 -2.29
N LEU A 16 10.90 -0.63 -1.42
CA LEU A 16 10.56 -1.98 -0.97
C LEU A 16 9.31 -1.98 -0.07
N ASN A 17 8.96 -0.83 0.50
CA ASN A 17 7.76 -0.68 1.33
C ASN A 17 6.48 -0.51 0.49
N TYR A 18 6.49 -0.87 -0.80
CA TYR A 18 5.29 -0.92 -1.62
C TYR A 18 4.23 -1.82 -0.97
N GLY A 19 3.03 -1.29 -0.77
CA GLY A 19 1.94 -1.95 -0.07
C GLY A 19 2.04 -2.03 1.46
N HIS A 20 3.19 -1.70 2.07
CA HIS A 20 3.38 -1.88 3.52
C HIS A 20 2.65 -0.83 4.37
N THR A 21 2.44 0.40 3.86
CA THR A 21 1.71 1.45 4.60
C THR A 21 0.29 1.00 4.96
N VAL A 22 -0.44 0.46 3.98
CA VAL A 22 -1.80 -0.05 4.19
C VAL A 22 -1.77 -1.44 4.81
N GLY A 23 -0.81 -2.29 4.43
CA GLY A 23 -0.65 -3.62 5.03
C GLY A 23 -0.48 -3.56 6.55
N HIS A 24 0.44 -2.74 7.05
CA HIS A 24 0.63 -2.55 8.48
C HIS A 24 -0.58 -1.94 9.18
N ALA A 25 -1.31 -1.04 8.51
CA ALA A 25 -2.55 -0.51 9.05
C ALA A 25 -3.63 -1.60 9.20
N ILE A 26 -3.74 -2.52 8.24
CA ILE A 26 -4.64 -3.68 8.31
C ILE A 26 -4.19 -4.63 9.43
N GLU A 27 -2.89 -4.94 9.54
CA GLU A 27 -2.37 -5.80 10.61
C GLU A 27 -2.66 -5.20 11.99
N SER A 28 -2.40 -3.90 12.17
CA SER A 28 -2.62 -3.19 13.43
C SER A 28 -4.11 -3.14 13.80
N THR A 29 -4.98 -2.82 12.86
CA THR A 29 -6.44 -2.74 13.09
C THR A 29 -7.09 -4.11 13.33
N THR A 30 -6.49 -5.19 12.82
CA THR A 30 -6.94 -6.57 13.05
C THR A 30 -6.23 -7.28 14.21
N GLY A 31 -5.35 -6.57 14.94
CA GLY A 31 -4.61 -7.11 16.07
C GLY A 31 -3.68 -8.27 15.71
N TYR A 32 -3.10 -8.26 14.50
CA TYR A 32 -2.12 -9.25 14.01
C TYR A 32 -2.59 -10.71 14.03
N SER A 33 -3.91 -10.94 14.12
CA SER A 33 -4.47 -12.28 14.32
C SER A 33 -5.26 -12.80 13.13
N LYS A 34 -5.74 -11.89 12.25
CA LYS A 34 -6.64 -12.22 11.15
C LYS A 34 -5.93 -12.47 9.82
N TYR A 35 -4.80 -11.83 9.58
CA TYR A 35 -4.03 -11.94 8.34
C TYR A 35 -2.57 -12.25 8.64
N LEU A 36 -1.96 -13.08 7.80
CA LEU A 36 -0.52 -13.22 7.72
C LEU A 36 0.07 -11.93 7.13
N HIS A 37 1.35 -11.66 7.43
CA HIS A 37 2.02 -10.46 6.93
C HIS A 37 1.95 -10.33 5.40
N GLY A 38 2.20 -11.42 4.68
CA GLY A 38 2.12 -11.43 3.21
C GLY A 38 0.72 -11.15 2.66
N GLU A 39 -0.33 -11.56 3.39
CA GLU A 39 -1.73 -11.32 3.02
C GLU A 39 -2.13 -9.85 3.24
N ALA A 40 -1.69 -9.26 4.35
CA ALA A 40 -1.91 -7.84 4.59
C ALA A 40 -1.15 -6.98 3.56
N VAL A 41 0.09 -7.37 3.23
CA VAL A 41 0.88 -6.68 2.21
C VAL A 41 0.24 -6.81 0.83
N SER A 42 -0.33 -7.95 0.44
CA SER A 42 -0.99 -8.08 -0.88
C SER A 42 -2.21 -7.16 -1.02
N ILE A 43 -3.02 -7.04 0.04
CA ILE A 43 -4.14 -6.08 0.07
C ILE A 43 -3.60 -4.64 0.00
N GLY A 44 -2.53 -4.36 0.74
CA GLY A 44 -1.88 -3.05 0.72
C GLY A 44 -1.27 -2.70 -0.64
N MET A 45 -0.74 -3.68 -1.37
CA MET A 45 -0.25 -3.51 -2.74
C MET A 45 -1.40 -3.12 -3.67
N MET A 46 -2.58 -3.73 -3.51
CA MET A 46 -3.77 -3.33 -4.27
C MET A 46 -4.20 -1.90 -3.94
N ALA A 47 -4.16 -1.49 -2.67
CA ALA A 47 -4.42 -0.10 -2.29
C ALA A 47 -3.43 0.88 -2.96
N ALA A 48 -2.14 0.54 -2.97
CA ALA A 48 -1.12 1.36 -3.62
C ALA A 48 -1.26 1.40 -5.15
N ALA A 49 -1.69 0.30 -5.79
CA ALA A 49 -2.00 0.28 -7.23
C ALA A 49 -3.23 1.14 -7.56
N LEU A 50 -4.30 1.04 -6.77
CA LEU A 50 -5.50 1.88 -6.94
C LEU A 50 -5.18 3.36 -6.74
N LEU A 51 -4.38 3.71 -5.73
CA LEU A 51 -3.88 5.07 -5.56
C LEU A 51 -3.07 5.55 -6.77
N SER A 52 -2.20 4.70 -7.31
CA SER A 52 -1.42 5.01 -8.51
C SER A 52 -2.33 5.25 -9.72
N ASN A 53 -3.42 4.49 -9.85
CA ASN A 53 -4.43 4.67 -10.89
C ASN A 53 -5.19 6.00 -10.72
N SER A 54 -5.69 6.30 -9.52
CA SER A 54 -6.38 7.57 -9.23
C SER A 54 -5.49 8.79 -9.46
N MET A 55 -4.17 8.66 -9.27
CA MET A 55 -3.17 9.69 -9.56
C MET A 55 -2.81 9.78 -11.06
N GLY A 56 -3.39 8.94 -11.93
CA GLY A 56 -3.10 8.88 -13.37
C GLY A 56 -1.74 8.28 -13.71
N MET A 57 -1.13 7.54 -12.79
CA MET A 57 0.21 6.96 -12.91
C MET A 57 0.20 5.51 -13.40
N MET A 58 -0.90 4.81 -13.18
CA MET A 58 -1.17 3.49 -13.73
C MET A 58 -2.46 3.52 -14.54
N SER A 59 -2.60 2.59 -15.47
CA SER A 59 -3.86 2.28 -16.15
C SER A 59 -4.64 1.17 -15.42
N ASP A 60 -5.96 1.11 -15.66
CA ASP A 60 -6.81 0.03 -15.15
C ASP A 60 -6.31 -1.36 -15.57
N GLU A 61 -5.72 -1.48 -16.77
CA GLU A 61 -5.11 -2.73 -17.26
C GLU A 61 -3.91 -3.16 -16.40
N GLU A 62 -3.07 -2.20 -15.99
CA GLU A 62 -1.93 -2.49 -15.14
C GLU A 62 -2.35 -2.87 -13.72
N VAL A 63 -3.36 -2.20 -13.16
CA VAL A 63 -3.95 -2.57 -11.85
C VAL A 63 -4.51 -3.99 -11.93
N ARG A 64 -5.29 -4.29 -12.97
CA ARG A 64 -5.87 -5.62 -13.17
C ARG A 64 -4.81 -6.69 -13.37
N ARG A 65 -3.71 -6.39 -14.06
CA ARG A 65 -2.56 -7.31 -14.17
C ARG A 65 -1.99 -7.65 -12.81
N GLN A 66 -1.81 -6.67 -11.92
CA GLN A 66 -1.33 -6.92 -10.57
C GLN A 66 -2.31 -7.80 -9.79
N GLU A 67 -3.61 -7.49 -9.86
CA GLU A 67 -4.66 -8.28 -9.22
C GLU A 67 -4.63 -9.75 -9.68
N ILE A 68 -4.51 -9.99 -11.00
CA ILE A 68 -4.45 -11.34 -11.57
C ILE A 68 -3.23 -12.10 -11.02
N VAL A 69 -2.07 -11.46 -10.93
CA VAL A 69 -0.86 -12.13 -10.38
C VAL A 69 -1.04 -12.46 -8.91
N LEU A 70 -1.58 -11.56 -8.09
CA LEU A 70 -1.83 -11.83 -6.68
C LEU A 70 -2.80 -13.00 -6.49
N ASN A 71 -3.90 -13.02 -7.25
CA ASN A 71 -4.86 -14.11 -7.23
C ASN A 71 -4.27 -15.45 -7.69
N GLN A 72 -3.29 -15.47 -8.60
CA GLN A 72 -2.61 -16.70 -9.02
C GLN A 72 -1.78 -17.35 -7.90
N TYR A 73 -1.38 -16.56 -6.90
CA TYR A 73 -0.67 -17.05 -5.71
C TYR A 73 -1.59 -17.21 -4.49
N ASP A 74 -2.91 -17.23 -4.71
CA ASP A 74 -3.94 -17.31 -3.66
C ASP A 74 -3.81 -16.21 -2.59
N LEU A 75 -3.26 -15.05 -2.98
CA LEU A 75 -3.12 -13.90 -2.08
C LEU A 75 -4.40 -13.05 -2.09
N PRO A 76 -4.86 -12.59 -0.91
CA PRO A 76 -6.04 -11.75 -0.85
C PRO A 76 -5.79 -10.39 -1.49
N THR A 77 -6.73 -9.98 -2.33
CA THR A 77 -6.77 -8.64 -2.96
C THR A 77 -7.80 -7.72 -2.32
N THR A 78 -8.69 -8.26 -1.48
CA THR A 78 -9.78 -7.56 -0.78
C THR A 78 -9.93 -8.10 0.63
N SER A 79 -10.54 -7.34 1.54
CA SER A 79 -10.70 -7.73 2.94
C SER A 79 -11.92 -7.10 3.59
N ASP A 80 -12.69 -7.93 4.30
CA ASP A 80 -13.86 -7.54 5.11
C ASP A 80 -13.43 -6.82 6.41
N ALA A 81 -12.13 -6.78 6.70
CA ALA A 81 -11.59 -6.10 7.87
C ALA A 81 -11.19 -4.64 7.57
N ILE A 82 -11.43 -4.16 6.35
CA ILE A 82 -11.11 -2.81 5.94
C ILE A 82 -12.18 -1.87 6.49
N GLU A 83 -11.90 -1.30 7.66
CA GLU A 83 -12.63 -0.15 8.17
C GLU A 83 -11.86 1.11 7.75
N SER A 84 -12.31 1.77 6.68
CA SER A 84 -11.58 2.88 6.03
C SER A 84 -11.12 3.95 7.03
N GLU A 85 -11.99 4.34 7.97
CA GLU A 85 -11.69 5.32 9.02
C GLU A 85 -10.57 4.84 9.96
N LYS A 86 -10.66 3.61 10.46
CA LYS A 86 -9.63 3.03 11.35
C LYS A 86 -8.30 2.87 10.65
N ILE A 87 -8.29 2.48 9.38
CA ILE A 87 -7.05 2.37 8.59
C ILE A 87 -6.40 3.74 8.43
N ILE A 88 -7.17 4.77 8.08
CA ILE A 88 -6.66 6.14 7.94
C ILE A 88 -6.10 6.64 9.27
N GLU A 89 -6.80 6.41 10.38
CA GLU A 89 -6.32 6.75 11.72
C GLU A 89 -5.03 6.02 12.08
N ALA A 90 -4.94 4.72 11.78
CA ALA A 90 -3.74 3.93 12.02
C ALA A 90 -2.53 4.46 11.22
N ILE A 91 -2.73 4.77 9.93
CA ILE A 91 -1.68 5.37 9.07
C ILE A 91 -1.25 6.72 9.63
N LYS A 92 -2.21 7.58 10.02
CA LYS A 92 -1.93 8.90 10.62
C LYS A 92 -1.19 8.76 11.95
N SER A 93 -1.55 7.79 12.77
CA SER A 93 -0.90 7.56 14.07
C SER A 93 0.55 7.10 13.92
N ASP A 94 0.83 6.18 13.00
CA ASP A 94 2.19 5.70 12.73
C ASP A 94 3.11 6.84 12.25
N LYS A 95 2.59 7.74 11.40
CA LYS A 95 3.38 8.79 10.74
C LYS A 95 3.35 10.17 11.40
N LYS A 96 2.49 10.42 12.39
CA LYS A 96 2.52 11.66 13.21
C LYS A 96 3.88 11.92 13.86
N THR A 97 4.70 10.89 14.01
CA THR A 97 6.03 10.95 14.61
C THR A 97 7.13 11.48 13.67
N VAL A 98 6.90 11.52 12.35
CA VAL A 98 7.90 11.91 11.34
C VAL A 98 7.31 12.92 10.34
N GLY A 99 7.38 14.22 10.67
CA GLY A 99 7.22 15.30 9.68
C GLY A 99 5.81 15.55 9.10
N GLY A 100 4.77 14.82 9.54
CA GLY A 100 3.36 15.15 9.29
C GLY A 100 2.82 14.83 7.88
N SER A 101 3.62 14.25 6.98
CA SER A 101 3.19 13.83 5.64
C SER A 101 3.47 12.34 5.40
N VAL A 102 2.49 11.61 4.86
CA VAL A 102 2.65 10.19 4.53
C VAL A 102 3.46 10.07 3.25
N ASN A 103 4.61 9.40 3.31
CA ASN A 103 5.39 9.09 2.11
C ASN A 103 4.87 7.79 1.48
N TRP A 104 4.09 7.92 0.41
CA TRP A 104 3.49 6.80 -0.29
C TRP A 104 4.46 6.20 -1.29
N VAL A 105 4.56 4.87 -1.28
CA VAL A 105 5.27 4.13 -2.32
C VAL A 105 4.22 3.69 -3.33
N LEU A 106 4.28 4.29 -4.52
CA LEU A 106 3.36 4.09 -5.63
C LEU A 106 4.09 3.51 -6.84
N LEU A 107 3.34 3.12 -7.87
CA LEU A 107 3.90 2.69 -9.15
C LEU A 107 3.62 3.75 -10.22
N SER A 108 4.66 4.15 -10.93
CA SER A 108 4.55 5.02 -12.12
C SER A 108 4.30 4.23 -13.42
N LYS A 109 4.52 2.92 -13.35
CA LYS A 109 4.24 1.86 -14.34
C LYS A 109 4.69 0.54 -13.73
N ILE A 110 4.28 -0.57 -14.33
CA ILE A 110 4.79 -1.89 -13.93
C ILE A 110 6.33 -1.90 -14.00
N GLY A 111 6.96 -2.28 -12.89
CA GLY A 111 8.42 -2.34 -12.73
C GLY A 111 9.10 -1.01 -12.35
N LYS A 112 8.36 0.08 -12.12
CA LYS A 112 8.92 1.36 -11.68
C LYS A 112 8.14 1.98 -10.51
N ALA A 113 8.64 1.76 -9.30
CA ALA A 113 8.14 2.38 -8.08
C ALA A 113 8.67 3.81 -7.88
N VAL A 114 7.86 4.66 -7.26
CA VAL A 114 8.19 6.05 -6.93
C VAL A 114 7.59 6.43 -5.59
N THR A 115 8.19 7.40 -4.92
CA THR A 115 7.67 7.99 -3.69
C THR A 115 6.82 9.22 -3.99
N ASN A 116 5.67 9.37 -3.34
CA ASN A 116 4.82 10.53 -3.44
C ASN A 116 4.24 10.90 -2.07
N ASN A 117 4.39 12.16 -1.66
CA ASN A 117 3.84 12.70 -0.41
C ASN A 117 2.55 13.53 -0.62
N GLU A 118 2.15 13.74 -1.87
CA GLU A 118 0.99 14.55 -2.27
C GLU A 118 -0.17 13.66 -2.72
N VAL A 119 -0.54 12.67 -1.89
CA VAL A 119 -1.71 11.82 -2.15
C VAL A 119 -2.91 12.36 -1.39
N PRO A 120 -3.99 12.79 -2.09
CA PRO A 120 -5.23 13.22 -1.45
C PRO A 120 -5.85 12.09 -0.63
N GLU A 121 -6.35 12.42 0.56
CA GLU A 121 -7.06 11.46 1.43
C GLU A 121 -8.34 10.91 0.75
N THR A 122 -8.94 11.67 -0.16
CA THR A 122 -10.09 11.22 -0.96
C THR A 122 -9.77 10.01 -1.83
N PHE A 123 -8.59 9.96 -2.46
CA PHE A 123 -8.17 8.81 -3.27
C PHE A 123 -7.88 7.60 -2.40
N LEU A 124 -7.38 7.81 -1.18
CA LEU A 124 -7.21 6.74 -0.22
C LEU A 124 -8.56 6.15 0.21
N LEU A 125 -9.55 6.99 0.51
CA LEU A 125 -10.90 6.54 0.84
C LEU A 125 -11.53 5.75 -0.31
N GLU A 126 -11.41 6.23 -1.55
CA GLU A 126 -11.89 5.52 -2.74
C GLU A 126 -11.21 4.16 -2.91
N ALA A 127 -9.89 4.11 -2.75
CA ALA A 127 -9.13 2.86 -2.84
C ALA A 127 -9.55 1.86 -1.75
N LEU A 128 -9.69 2.30 -0.50
CA LEU A 128 -10.12 1.44 0.61
C LEU A 128 -11.56 0.94 0.42
N SER A 129 -12.45 1.79 -0.08
CA SER A 129 -13.84 1.43 -0.40
C SER A 129 -13.92 0.31 -1.45
N GLN A 130 -13.06 0.35 -2.48
CA GLN A 130 -13.00 -0.71 -3.51
C GLN A 130 -12.45 -2.04 -2.98
N LEU A 131 -11.63 -1.99 -1.91
CA LEU A 131 -11.01 -3.19 -1.35
C LEU A 131 -11.81 -3.80 -0.21
N SER A 132 -12.75 -3.04 0.37
CA SER A 132 -13.72 -3.54 1.33
C SER A 132 -14.68 -4.50 0.63
N LYS A 133 -14.81 -5.70 1.18
CA LYS A 133 -15.81 -6.70 0.78
C LYS A 133 -17.17 -6.42 1.41
#